data_AF-A0A4Z2CPG9-F1
#
_entry.id   AF-A0A4Z2CPG9-F1
#
_cell.length_a   1.000
_cell.length_b   1.000
_cell.length_c   1.000
_cell.angle_alpha   90.00
_cell.angle_beta   90.00
_cell.angle_gamma   90.00
#
_symmetry.space_group_name_H-M   'P 1'
#
loop_
_entity.id
_entity.type
_entity.pdbx_description
1 polymer ?
#
loop_
_entity_poly.entity_id
_entity_poly.type
_entity_poly.pdbx_seq_one_letter_code
_entity_poly.pdbx_strand_id
1 'polypeptide(L)'
;MAICLDQVSHISHWCDTKNIPTGLLSDLLPGPVTVLLPRFPDKLQDPLNCHLNPGERRVGIRIPDSGFIRKLISALHEQTKLSSTSGNDEYSGGGHPLVLTSANLSGQPSAIQIEEFSEIWPSIDLIVNGGPIQPSLPSVNLDYNRSGSTIIDLCDCDKSIYYVVRSGSAYDATVAVLEDRYNLSLAKY
;
A
#
# COMPACT_ATOMS: atom_id res chain seq x y z
N MET A 1 7.88 -0.68 6.26
CA MET A 1 7.55 -1.20 4.91
C MET A 1 6.05 -1.39 4.78
N ALA A 2 5.52 -1.26 3.57
CA ALA A 2 4.13 -1.59 3.24
C ALA A 2 4.07 -2.84 2.36
N ILE A 3 2.90 -3.45 2.20
CA ILE A 3 2.66 -4.48 1.18
C ILE A 3 1.81 -3.90 0.05
N CYS A 4 2.10 -4.33 -1.17
CA CYS A 4 1.37 -4.02 -2.38
C CYS A 4 0.45 -5.18 -2.73
N LEU A 5 -0.81 -4.89 -3.02
CA LEU A 5 -1.78 -5.85 -3.53
C LEU A 5 -2.31 -5.40 -4.89
N ASP A 6 -2.89 -6.34 -5.63
CA ASP A 6 -3.54 -6.13 -6.93
C ASP A 6 -5.01 -5.73 -6.81
N GLN A 7 -5.70 -6.18 -5.75
CA GLN A 7 -7.14 -5.98 -5.54
C GLN A 7 -7.49 -5.61 -4.09
N VAL A 8 -8.52 -4.78 -3.93
CA VAL A 8 -9.04 -4.35 -2.61
C VAL A 8 -9.65 -5.53 -1.85
N SER A 9 -10.28 -6.47 -2.57
CA SER A 9 -10.86 -7.68 -1.97
C SER A 9 -9.83 -8.59 -1.29
N HIS A 10 -8.53 -8.45 -1.61
CA HIS A 10 -7.46 -9.23 -1.01
C HIS A 10 -7.01 -8.68 0.36
N ILE A 11 -7.35 -7.42 0.70
CA ILE A 11 -6.85 -6.76 1.91
C ILE A 11 -7.23 -7.50 3.20
N SER A 12 -8.47 -7.98 3.29
CA SER A 12 -8.99 -8.67 4.48
C SER A 12 -8.31 -10.01 4.76
N HIS A 13 -7.54 -10.55 3.81
CA HIS A 13 -6.70 -11.72 4.06
C HIS A 13 -5.45 -11.36 4.86
N TRP A 14 -4.89 -10.16 4.69
CA TRP A 14 -3.59 -9.77 5.23
C TRP A 14 -3.65 -8.95 6.51
N CYS A 15 -4.82 -8.48 6.90
CA CYS A 15 -5.00 -7.62 8.08
C CYS A 15 -6.43 -7.60 8.60
N ASP A 16 -6.59 -7.16 9.84
CA ASP A 16 -7.90 -7.01 10.46
C ASP A 16 -8.60 -5.77 9.88
N THR A 17 -9.75 -6.03 9.25
CA THR A 17 -10.60 -5.01 8.61
C THR A 17 -11.97 -4.90 9.27
N LYS A 18 -12.20 -5.57 10.40
CA LYS A 18 -13.52 -5.68 11.06
C LYS A 18 -14.18 -4.33 11.34
N ASN A 19 -13.38 -3.33 11.69
CA ASN A 19 -13.86 -2.01 12.08
C ASN A 19 -13.85 -0.98 10.94
N ILE A 20 -13.54 -1.41 9.71
CA ILE A 20 -13.47 -0.51 8.57
C ILE A 20 -14.85 -0.38 7.93
N PRO A 21 -15.37 0.85 7.72
CA PRO A 21 -16.65 1.05 7.06
C PRO A 21 -16.70 0.39 5.68
N THR A 22 -17.85 -0.21 5.35
CA THR A 22 -18.05 -0.87 4.06
C THR A 22 -17.84 0.14 2.91
N GLY A 23 -17.05 -0.26 1.92
CA GLY A 23 -16.72 0.58 0.77
C GLY A 23 -15.52 1.52 0.98
N LEU A 24 -15.14 1.85 2.22
CA LEU A 24 -14.11 2.88 2.47
C LEU A 24 -12.79 2.55 1.77
N LEU A 25 -12.34 1.30 1.87
CA LEU A 25 -11.11 0.87 1.19
C LEU A 25 -11.22 0.95 -0.34
N SER A 26 -12.40 0.70 -0.90
CA SER A 26 -12.63 0.76 -2.35
C SER A 26 -12.73 2.19 -2.89
N ASP A 27 -13.12 3.14 -2.05
CA ASP A 27 -13.12 4.56 -2.41
C ASP A 27 -11.71 5.18 -2.35
N LEU A 28 -10.82 4.61 -1.53
CA LEU A 28 -9.44 5.09 -1.39
C LEU A 28 -8.43 4.34 -2.29
N LEU A 29 -8.73 3.09 -2.65
CA LEU A 29 -7.85 2.19 -3.38
C LEU A 29 -8.59 1.53 -4.54
N PRO A 30 -7.93 1.30 -5.70
CA PRO A 30 -6.55 1.66 -6.04
C PRO A 30 -6.32 3.17 -6.12
N GLY A 31 -5.13 3.64 -5.74
CA GLY A 31 -4.84 5.07 -5.82
C GLY A 31 -3.55 5.51 -5.11
N PRO A 32 -3.31 6.83 -5.05
CA PRO A 32 -2.17 7.42 -4.39
C PRO A 32 -2.28 7.44 -2.84
N VAL A 33 -3.03 6.53 -2.22
CA VAL A 33 -3.14 6.36 -0.75
C VAL A 33 -2.43 5.09 -0.24
N THR A 34 -1.81 5.16 0.93
CA THR A 34 -1.37 4.02 1.72
C THR A 34 -2.18 4.01 3.00
N VAL A 35 -2.88 2.91 3.29
CA VAL A 35 -3.68 2.78 4.50
C VAL A 35 -2.93 1.94 5.53
N LEU A 36 -2.84 2.41 6.77
CA LEU A 36 -2.39 1.59 7.89
C LEU A 36 -3.60 0.94 8.53
N LEU A 37 -3.54 -0.39 8.60
CA LEU A 37 -4.59 -1.23 9.18
C LEU A 37 -4.00 -2.08 10.30
N PRO A 38 -4.80 -2.48 11.29
CA PRO A 38 -4.32 -3.32 12.37
C PRO A 38 -3.95 -4.71 11.82
N ARG A 39 -2.81 -5.25 12.28
CA ARG A 39 -2.52 -6.68 12.12
C ARG A 39 -3.55 -7.50 12.89
N PHE A 40 -3.71 -8.77 12.52
CA PHE A 40 -4.53 -9.67 13.31
C PHE A 40 -3.99 -9.78 14.75
N PRO A 41 -4.88 -9.71 15.76
CA PRO A 41 -4.46 -9.74 17.17
C PRO A 41 -3.87 -11.10 17.56
N ASP A 42 -4.35 -12.18 16.94
CA ASP A 42 -3.80 -13.52 17.08
C ASP A 42 -2.70 -13.75 16.04
N LYS A 43 -1.46 -13.91 16.52
CA LYS A 43 -0.29 -14.17 15.67
C LYS A 43 -0.39 -15.47 14.87
N LEU A 44 -1.19 -16.44 15.33
CA LEU A 44 -1.41 -17.68 14.58
C LEU A 44 -2.31 -17.47 13.35
N GLN A 45 -3.08 -16.39 13.34
CA GLN A 45 -3.97 -16.02 12.24
C GLN A 45 -3.38 -14.90 11.36
N ASP A 46 -2.24 -14.31 11.74
CA ASP A 46 -1.56 -13.31 10.93
C ASP A 46 -0.70 -14.00 9.85
N PRO A 47 -1.08 -13.92 8.57
CA PRO A 47 -0.31 -14.57 7.50
C PRO A 47 0.99 -13.82 7.18
N LEU A 48 1.20 -12.62 7.72
CA LEU A 48 2.40 -11.85 7.47
C LEU A 48 3.55 -12.35 8.33
N ASN A 49 4.72 -12.51 7.70
CA ASN A 49 5.97 -12.82 8.39
C ASN A 49 6.21 -11.85 9.56
N CYS A 50 6.55 -12.38 10.74
CA CYS A 50 6.77 -11.60 11.95
C CYS A 50 7.97 -10.63 11.85
N HIS A 51 8.87 -10.84 10.89
CA HIS A 51 9.99 -9.95 10.60
C HIS A 51 9.61 -8.78 9.68
N LEU A 52 8.40 -8.79 9.09
CA LEU A 52 7.91 -7.64 8.33
C LEU A 52 7.52 -6.52 9.31
N ASN A 53 8.37 -5.51 9.47
CA ASN A 53 8.23 -4.45 10.48
C ASN A 53 8.18 -5.01 11.93
N PRO A 54 9.30 -5.51 12.48
CA PRO A 54 9.33 -6.12 13.81
C PRO A 54 8.78 -5.18 14.89
N GLY A 55 7.80 -5.65 15.67
CA GLY A 55 7.20 -4.90 16.78
C GLY A 55 6.10 -3.90 16.40
N GLU A 56 5.90 -3.63 15.10
CA GLU A 56 4.79 -2.79 14.63
C GLU A 56 3.49 -3.61 14.60
N ARG A 57 2.41 -3.03 15.13
CA ARG A 57 1.08 -3.67 15.22
C ARG A 57 0.20 -3.34 14.02
N ARG A 58 0.66 -2.45 13.15
CA ARG A 58 -0.02 -2.03 11.94
C ARG A 58 0.65 -2.63 10.72
N VAL A 59 -0.10 -2.78 9.63
CA VAL A 59 0.44 -3.05 8.30
C VAL A 59 0.03 -1.92 7.37
N GLY A 60 1.01 -1.39 6.64
CA GLY A 60 0.72 -0.49 5.53
C GLY A 60 0.29 -1.29 4.31
N ILE A 61 -0.87 -0.99 3.78
CA ILE A 61 -1.42 -1.56 2.56
C ILE A 61 -1.39 -0.51 1.45
N ARG A 62 -0.93 -0.92 0.28
CA ARG A 62 -0.89 -0.09 -0.93
C ARG A 62 -1.48 -0.86 -2.10
N ILE A 63 -2.34 -0.21 -2.88
CA ILE A 63 -2.81 -0.72 -4.17
C ILE A 63 -2.68 0.45 -5.14
N PRO A 64 -1.60 0.54 -5.93
CA PRO A 64 -1.42 1.66 -6.84
C PRO A 64 -2.41 1.55 -7.99
N ASP A 65 -2.93 2.70 -8.45
CA ASP A 65 -3.68 2.76 -9.70
C ASP A 65 -2.72 2.71 -10.89
N SER A 66 -2.08 1.54 -11.06
CA SER A 66 -1.17 1.24 -12.15
C SER A 66 -1.53 -0.12 -12.71
N GLY A 67 -2.01 -0.13 -13.96
CA GLY A 67 -2.38 -1.36 -14.66
C GLY A 67 -1.20 -2.33 -14.76
N PHE A 68 0.02 -1.84 -14.92
CA PHE A 68 1.23 -2.67 -14.94
C PHE A 68 1.47 -3.34 -13.59
N ILE A 69 1.55 -2.56 -12.50
CA ILE A 69 1.86 -3.10 -11.16
C ILE A 69 0.78 -4.09 -10.70
N ARG A 70 -0.50 -3.77 -10.92
CA ARG A 70 -1.60 -4.68 -10.56
C ARG A 70 -1.55 -5.98 -11.36
N LYS A 71 -1.26 -5.93 -12.66
CA LYS A 71 -1.08 -7.14 -13.49
C LYS A 71 0.15 -7.95 -13.07
N LEU A 72 1.26 -7.30 -12.71
CA LEU A 72 2.45 -7.97 -12.21
C LEU A 72 2.14 -8.76 -10.93
N ILE A 73 1.48 -8.13 -9.95
CA ILE A 73 1.10 -8.77 -8.68
C ILE A 73 0.11 -9.92 -8.93
N SER A 74 -0.87 -9.69 -9.81
CA SER A 74 -1.84 -10.72 -10.21
C SER A 74 -1.15 -11.92 -10.90
N ALA A 75 -0.17 -11.68 -11.76
CA ALA A 75 0.59 -12.75 -12.40
C ALA A 75 1.45 -13.53 -11.40
N LEU A 76 2.06 -12.87 -10.41
CA LEU A 76 2.79 -13.54 -9.33
C LEU A 76 1.88 -14.43 -8.49
N HIS A 77 0.66 -13.98 -8.21
CA HIS A 77 -0.37 -14.80 -7.56
C HIS A 77 -0.71 -16.05 -8.36
N GLU A 78 -0.95 -15.91 -9.66
CA GLU A 78 -1.22 -17.04 -10.55
C GLU A 78 -0.05 -18.03 -10.58
N GLN A 79 1.19 -17.55 -10.71
CA GLN A 79 2.38 -18.41 -10.70
C GLN A 79 2.53 -19.17 -9.37
N THR A 80 2.28 -18.50 -8.24
CA THR A 80 2.35 -19.13 -6.91
C THR A 80 1.33 -20.26 -6.79
N LYS A 81 0.10 -20.05 -7.30
CA LYS A 81 -0.94 -21.10 -7.36
C LYS A 81 -0.53 -22.31 -8.19
N LEU A 82 0.11 -22.10 -9.34
CA LEU A 82 0.57 -23.21 -10.19
C LEU A 82 1.70 -24.02 -9.55
N SER A 83 2.56 -23.40 -8.75
CA SER A 83 3.64 -24.11 -8.04
C SER A 83 3.16 -24.94 -6.84
N SER A 84 1.98 -24.65 -6.31
CA SER A 84 1.37 -25.34 -5.16
C SER A 84 0.52 -26.55 -5.60
N THR A 85 1.11 -27.51 -6.31
CA THR A 85 0.42 -28.75 -6.74
C THR A 85 0.51 -29.92 -5.74
N SER A 86 1.08 -29.71 -4.55
CA SER A 86 1.22 -30.77 -3.53
C SER A 86 0.82 -30.29 -2.14
N GLY A 87 -0.45 -30.52 -1.77
CA GLY A 87 -0.93 -30.55 -0.39
C GLY A 87 -1.51 -29.22 0.13
N ASN A 88 -2.79 -29.23 0.50
CA ASN A 88 -3.51 -28.42 1.52
C ASN A 88 -3.15 -26.95 1.78
N ASP A 89 -2.43 -26.26 0.91
CA ASP A 89 -2.11 -24.84 1.07
C ASP A 89 -3.30 -23.99 0.62
N GLU A 90 -4.14 -23.65 1.59
CA GLU A 90 -5.33 -22.78 1.51
C GLU A 90 -4.98 -21.29 1.18
N TYR A 91 -3.85 -21.03 0.52
CA TYR A 91 -3.37 -19.70 0.12
C TYR A 91 -4.17 -19.05 -1.04
N SER A 92 -5.31 -19.64 -1.42
CA SER A 92 -5.95 -19.36 -2.71
C SER A 92 -6.72 -18.04 -2.78
N GLY A 93 -7.00 -17.38 -1.65
CA GLY A 93 -7.89 -16.22 -1.59
C GLY A 93 -7.23 -14.84 -1.55
N GLY A 94 -5.98 -14.72 -1.08
CA GLY A 94 -5.41 -13.44 -0.65
C GLY A 94 -4.55 -12.67 -1.65
N GLY A 95 -4.31 -13.17 -2.86
CA GLY A 95 -3.29 -12.58 -3.75
C GLY A 95 -1.86 -12.88 -3.30
N HIS A 96 -0.87 -12.32 -4.00
CA HIS A 96 0.56 -12.43 -3.66
C HIS A 96 1.14 -11.05 -3.31
N PRO A 97 1.27 -10.68 -2.02
CA PRO A 97 1.71 -9.36 -1.62
C PRO A 97 3.17 -9.13 -2.01
N LEU A 98 3.43 -7.96 -2.61
CA LEU A 98 4.80 -7.49 -2.82
C LEU A 98 5.18 -6.49 -1.75
N VAL A 99 6.26 -6.74 -1.00
CA VAL A 99 6.76 -5.76 -0.03
C VAL A 99 7.31 -4.54 -0.77
N LEU A 100 6.86 -3.36 -0.38
CA LEU A 100 7.29 -2.08 -0.93
C LEU A 100 8.23 -1.36 0.02
N THR A 101 9.34 -0.91 -0.54
CA THR A 101 10.15 0.19 -0.05
C THR A 101 9.98 1.38 -1.01
N SER A 102 10.28 2.60 -0.56
CA SER A 102 10.55 3.67 -1.52
C SER A 102 11.85 3.26 -2.22
N ALA A 103 11.81 3.06 -3.54
CA ALA A 103 12.94 2.53 -4.32
C ALA A 103 14.09 3.57 -4.41
N ASN A 104 14.76 3.80 -3.29
CA ASN A 104 15.87 4.73 -3.13
C ASN A 104 16.72 4.32 -1.92
N LEU A 105 17.96 4.80 -1.87
CA LEU A 105 18.79 4.69 -0.67
C LEU A 105 18.11 5.42 0.50
N SER A 106 18.21 4.85 1.70
CA SER A 106 17.61 5.43 2.90
C SER A 106 18.05 6.89 3.09
N GLY A 107 17.10 7.80 3.22
CA GLY A 107 17.34 9.25 3.36
C GLY A 107 17.42 10.04 2.04
N GLN A 108 17.41 9.38 0.88
CA GLN A 108 17.35 10.07 -0.42
C GLN A 108 15.91 10.46 -0.81
N PRO A 109 15.74 11.41 -1.75
CA PRO A 109 14.43 11.73 -2.32
C PRO A 109 13.78 10.49 -2.95
N SER A 110 12.44 10.47 -2.98
CA SER A 110 11.71 9.42 -3.71
C SER A 110 12.03 9.51 -5.20
N ALA A 111 12.42 8.38 -5.80
CA ALA A 111 12.75 8.31 -7.22
C ALA A 111 11.49 8.45 -8.08
N ILE A 112 11.54 9.32 -9.09
CA ILE A 112 10.47 9.50 -10.09
C ILE A 112 10.83 8.99 -11.48
N GLN A 113 12.08 8.57 -11.69
CA GLN A 113 12.59 7.94 -12.90
C GLN A 113 13.70 6.95 -12.49
N ILE A 114 14.02 5.99 -13.36
CA ILE A 114 14.86 4.86 -12.94
C ILE A 114 16.31 5.27 -12.65
N GLU A 115 16.78 6.32 -13.33
CA GLU A 115 18.15 6.82 -13.26
C GLU A 115 18.47 7.40 -11.87
N GLU A 116 17.45 7.83 -11.12
CA GLU A 116 17.59 8.42 -9.78
C GLU A 116 17.98 7.39 -8.70
N PHE A 117 17.92 6.09 -9.01
CA PHE A 117 18.46 5.02 -8.16
C PHE A 117 19.52 4.18 -8.88
N SER A 118 20.20 4.75 -9.87
CA SER A 118 21.23 4.04 -10.66
C SER A 118 22.37 3.46 -9.84
N GLU A 119 22.68 4.05 -8.68
CA GLU A 119 23.72 3.58 -7.76
C GLU A 119 23.48 2.15 -7.24
N ILE A 120 22.22 1.73 -7.11
CA ILE A 120 21.87 0.39 -6.61
C ILE A 120 21.58 -0.62 -7.73
N TRP A 121 21.60 -0.21 -9.01
CA TRP A 121 21.36 -1.11 -10.14
C TRP A 121 22.24 -2.37 -10.13
N PRO A 122 23.54 -2.33 -9.77
CA PRO A 122 24.38 -3.54 -9.70
C PRO A 122 23.91 -4.58 -8.67
N SER A 123 23.01 -4.20 -7.75
CA SER A 123 22.49 -5.06 -6.68
C SER A 123 21.02 -5.46 -6.88
N ILE A 124 20.44 -5.17 -8.05
CA ILE A 124 19.03 -5.46 -8.36
C ILE A 124 18.96 -6.46 -9.51
N ASP A 125 18.15 -7.52 -9.33
CA ASP A 125 17.98 -8.56 -10.36
C ASP A 125 17.19 -8.10 -11.60
N LEU A 126 16.25 -7.18 -11.41
CA LEU A 126 15.37 -6.69 -12.48
C LEU A 126 14.98 -5.22 -12.26
N ILE A 127 15.15 -4.41 -13.32
CA ILE A 127 14.63 -3.04 -13.40
C ILE A 127 13.60 -3.00 -14.52
N VAL A 128 12.38 -2.58 -14.19
CA VAL A 128 11.33 -2.36 -15.19
C VAL A 128 11.14 -0.87 -15.40
N ASN A 129 11.49 -0.38 -16.59
CA ASN A 129 11.32 1.03 -16.95
C ASN A 129 9.92 1.28 -17.51
N GLY A 130 9.04 1.87 -16.70
CA GLY A 130 7.70 2.33 -17.10
C GLY A 130 7.66 3.78 -17.60
N GLY A 131 8.81 4.44 -17.75
CA GLY A 131 8.91 5.88 -17.97
C GLY A 131 8.82 6.70 -16.66
N PRO A 132 8.97 8.03 -16.75
CA PRO A 132 8.90 8.91 -15.60
C PRO A 132 7.51 8.92 -14.94
N ILE A 133 7.47 8.96 -13.62
CA ILE A 133 6.24 9.21 -12.84
C ILE A 133 5.84 10.66 -13.07
N GLN A 134 4.81 10.86 -13.90
CA GLN A 134 4.31 12.19 -14.24
C GLN A 134 3.44 12.77 -13.12
N PRO A 135 3.44 14.10 -12.96
CA PRO A 135 2.43 14.78 -12.14
C PRO A 135 1.04 14.47 -12.66
N SER A 136 0.08 14.35 -11.75
CA SER A 136 -1.35 14.32 -12.07
C SER A 136 -1.84 15.64 -12.70
N LEU A 137 -1.07 16.73 -12.58
CA LEU A 137 -1.42 18.05 -13.12
C LEU A 137 -0.18 18.80 -13.67
N PRO A 138 -0.24 19.33 -14.91
CA PRO A 138 0.92 19.93 -15.60
C PRO A 138 1.46 21.22 -14.95
N SER A 139 0.73 21.83 -14.00
CA SER A 139 1.09 23.09 -13.35
C SER A 139 1.62 22.93 -11.91
N VAL A 140 1.86 21.69 -11.46
CA VAL A 140 2.27 21.44 -10.08
C VAL A 140 3.79 21.30 -10.00
N ASN A 141 4.37 21.96 -9.01
CA ASN A 141 5.81 21.98 -8.75
C ASN A 141 6.36 20.54 -8.64
N LEU A 142 7.56 20.30 -9.19
CA LEU A 142 8.20 18.97 -9.28
C LEU A 142 8.34 18.31 -7.88
N ASP A 143 8.48 19.13 -6.83
CA ASP A 143 8.53 18.70 -5.43
C ASP A 143 7.25 18.02 -4.94
N TYR A 144 6.09 18.41 -5.49
CA TYR A 144 4.81 17.78 -5.14
C TYR A 144 4.75 16.32 -5.62
N ASN A 145 5.36 16.01 -6.76
CA ASN A 145 5.43 14.63 -7.27
C ASN A 145 6.28 13.72 -6.38
N ARG A 146 7.25 14.32 -5.68
CA ARG A 146 8.08 13.61 -4.69
C ARG A 146 7.42 13.47 -3.33
N SER A 147 6.24 14.08 -3.11
CA SER A 147 5.50 13.97 -1.84
C SER A 147 5.03 12.54 -1.55
N GLY A 148 5.02 11.68 -2.57
CA GLY A 148 4.62 10.28 -2.45
C GLY A 148 3.15 10.14 -2.07
N SER A 149 2.77 8.94 -1.64
CA SER A 149 1.40 8.64 -1.23
C SER A 149 0.98 9.36 0.04
N THR A 150 -0.28 9.74 0.14
CA THR A 150 -0.87 10.07 1.44
C THR A 150 -0.90 8.81 2.29
N ILE A 151 -0.43 8.89 3.53
CA ILE A 151 -0.47 7.78 4.48
C ILE A 151 -1.46 8.13 5.57
N ILE A 152 -2.49 7.30 5.71
CA ILE A 152 -3.53 7.45 6.74
C ILE A 152 -3.54 6.23 7.64
N ASP A 153 -3.80 6.45 8.92
CA ASP A 153 -4.01 5.41 9.92
C ASP A 153 -5.51 5.27 10.19
N LEU A 154 -6.03 4.07 9.91
CA LEU A 154 -7.45 3.73 10.04
C LEU A 154 -7.72 2.77 11.21
N CYS A 155 -6.75 2.56 12.10
CA CYS A 155 -6.89 1.60 13.19
C CYS A 155 -8.01 1.93 14.19
N ASP A 156 -8.39 3.21 14.32
CA ASP A 156 -9.41 3.71 15.27
C ASP A 156 -10.74 4.10 14.57
N CYS A 157 -11.05 3.51 13.41
CA CYS A 157 -12.30 3.79 12.69
C CYS A 157 -13.57 3.48 13.52
N ASP A 158 -13.51 2.53 14.46
CA ASP A 158 -14.60 2.23 15.40
C ASP A 158 -14.94 3.40 16.33
N LYS A 159 -13.99 4.30 16.56
CA LYS A 159 -14.16 5.55 17.31
C LYS A 159 -14.49 6.74 16.40
N SER A 160 -14.78 6.48 15.12
CA SER A 160 -15.03 7.52 14.10
C SER A 160 -13.88 8.51 13.93
N ILE A 161 -12.63 8.05 14.10
CA ILE A 161 -11.44 8.89 13.91
C ILE A 161 -10.41 8.22 12.98
N TYR A 162 -9.54 9.04 12.40
CA TYR A 162 -8.38 8.60 11.64
C TYR A 162 -7.20 9.54 11.91
N TYR A 163 -5.99 9.11 11.53
CA TYR A 163 -4.80 9.97 11.61
C TYR A 163 -4.15 10.11 10.24
N VAL A 164 -3.50 11.25 10.01
CA VAL A 164 -2.64 11.46 8.84
C VAL A 164 -1.20 11.30 9.30
N VAL A 165 -0.56 10.22 8.85
CA VAL A 165 0.85 9.92 9.13
C VAL A 165 1.76 10.69 8.18
N ARG A 166 1.31 10.87 6.93
CA ARG A 166 2.00 11.69 5.93
C ARG A 166 1.00 12.36 5.00
N SER A 167 1.09 13.68 4.89
CA SER A 167 0.42 14.45 3.83
C SER A 167 1.15 14.23 2.51
N GLY A 168 0.55 13.44 1.61
CA GLY A 168 1.09 13.14 0.29
C GLY A 168 0.26 13.75 -0.83
N SER A 169 0.47 13.28 -2.05
CA SER A 169 -0.14 13.83 -3.27
C SER A 169 -1.67 13.67 -3.37
N ALA A 170 -2.28 12.90 -2.47
CA ALA A 170 -3.72 12.64 -2.45
C ALA A 170 -4.40 13.22 -1.21
N TYR A 171 -3.73 14.09 -0.44
CA TYR A 171 -4.18 14.50 0.90
C TYR A 171 -5.62 15.04 0.88
N ASP A 172 -5.89 16.09 0.09
CA ASP A 172 -7.20 16.75 0.08
C ASP A 172 -8.31 15.79 -0.35
N ALA A 173 -8.09 15.02 -1.42
CA ALA A 173 -9.06 14.03 -1.90
C ALA A 173 -9.31 12.92 -0.87
N THR A 174 -8.27 12.49 -0.15
CA THR A 174 -8.38 11.47 0.90
C THR A 174 -9.18 11.98 2.10
N VAL A 175 -8.88 13.21 2.55
CA VAL A 175 -9.60 13.86 3.64
C VAL A 175 -11.08 14.03 3.29
N ALA A 176 -11.39 14.52 2.09
CA ALA A 176 -12.76 14.67 1.63
C ALA A 176 -13.54 13.35 1.66
N VAL A 177 -12.95 12.23 1.20
CA VAL A 177 -13.59 10.91 1.31
C VAL A 177 -13.85 10.54 2.78
N LEU A 178 -12.85 10.68 3.65
CA LEU A 178 -12.93 10.25 5.05
C LEU A 178 -13.95 11.08 5.85
N GLU A 179 -13.93 12.40 5.70
CA GLU A 179 -14.77 13.32 6.46
C GLU A 179 -16.18 13.42 5.85
N ASP A 180 -16.31 13.64 4.54
CA ASP A 180 -17.61 13.94 3.92
C ASP A 180 -18.46 12.69 3.70
N ARG A 181 -17.83 11.56 3.34
CA ARG A 181 -18.56 10.32 2.99
C ARG A 181 -18.70 9.36 4.16
N TYR A 182 -17.69 9.31 5.01
CA TYR A 182 -17.61 8.33 6.11
C TYR A 182 -17.72 8.95 7.50
N ASN A 183 -17.82 10.28 7.62
CA ASN A 183 -17.98 11.00 8.88
C ASN A 183 -16.89 10.64 9.91
N LEU A 184 -15.68 10.38 9.44
CA LEU A 184 -14.50 10.20 10.29
C LEU A 184 -13.90 11.56 10.60
N SER A 185 -13.34 11.73 11.80
CA SER A 185 -12.70 12.97 12.22
C SER A 185 -11.18 12.82 12.28
N LEU A 186 -10.44 13.82 11.78
CA LEU A 186 -8.99 13.85 11.90
C LEU A 186 -8.56 14.01 13.37
N ALA A 187 -7.84 13.02 13.90
CA ALA A 187 -7.20 13.07 15.21
C ALA A 187 -5.73 13.50 15.12
N LYS A 188 -5.21 14.03 16.23
CA LYS A 188 -3.79 14.34 16.40
C LYS A 188 -3.14 13.21 17.20
N TYR A 189 -1.94 12.81 16.78
CA TYR A 189 -1.07 11.92 17.55
C TYR A 189 -0.65 12.56 18.88
#